data_AF-A0A3S3J8M0-F1
#
_entry.id   AF-A0A3S3J8M0-F1
#
_cell.length_a   1.000
_cell.length_b   1.000
_cell.length_c   1.000
_cell.angle_alpha   90.00
_cell.angle_beta   90.00
_cell.angle_gamma   90.00
#
_symmetry.space_group_name_H-M   'P 1'
#
loop_
_entity.id
_entity.type
_entity.pdbx_description
1 polymer ?
#
loop_
_entity_poly.entity_id
_entity_poly.type
_entity_poly.pdbx_seq_one_letter_code
_entity_poly.pdbx_strand_id
1 'polypeptide(L)'
;MCCRRGMKLSAAFRFSRKLVLSSAAVGVAIVSQVAYAKDPDFDESHGFLRVAINGKNYRLDSYSVKPADAKGPLPLALITNGTAGTAAEIRAENTAKFEPRARDLAIRGWLAVVVIRRGYGRSDGSIPPDGCKKPHVKQDLDLAADDLQAAIDVLKNRPDVDASRIVAIGGSTGGATAIALGARNPPGLVGVVSVSGGLRLNCAGWEDELLKAYKEYGATSHVPNLWLYAKNDSYFGPDLAEHLHGAFAKGGSTVDFFEVEPFNDEGHKLLIDGGMQWLGKLDDFLRKRGLPTWNYSNVSQLMGRLGLAQDESVIADYFTAPTPKAFAFSPNTLNFSYQYDGKYGLAANRDAALASCAKANSTDCGIVMENNRWVGAGTQ
;
A
#
# COMPACT_ATOMS: atom_id res chain seq x y z
N MET A 1 -6.56 59.05 68.83
CA MET A 1 -5.13 59.14 68.48
C MET A 1 -4.54 57.74 68.65
N CYS A 2 -4.04 57.13 67.55
CA CYS A 2 -3.27 55.86 67.47
C CYS A 2 -3.92 54.56 67.99
N CYS A 3 -3.67 53.35 67.46
CA CYS A 3 -3.13 52.83 66.21
C CYS A 3 -3.29 51.28 66.27
N ARG A 4 -3.46 50.64 65.10
CA ARG A 4 -3.04 49.27 64.70
C ARG A 4 -3.64 47.98 65.31
N ARG A 5 -4.25 47.22 64.37
CA ARG A 5 -4.09 45.79 63.99
C ARG A 5 -4.07 44.70 65.07
N GLY A 6 -5.01 43.77 64.92
CA GLY A 6 -4.90 42.38 65.39
C GLY A 6 -5.83 41.47 64.57
N MET A 7 -5.24 40.48 63.90
CA MET A 7 -5.91 39.44 63.11
C MET A 7 -6.11 38.20 64.01
N LYS A 8 -7.31 37.59 64.02
CA LYS A 8 -7.57 36.22 64.51
C LYS A 8 -9.00 35.78 64.17
N LEU A 9 -9.16 34.52 63.75
CA LEU A 9 -10.19 33.51 64.10
C LEU A 9 -10.13 32.42 62.99
N SER A 10 -9.52 31.26 63.21
CA SER A 10 -9.90 30.11 64.04
C SER A 10 -11.10 29.29 63.52
N ALA A 11 -10.75 28.13 62.95
CA ALA A 11 -11.30 26.78 63.08
C ALA A 11 -12.82 26.57 63.29
N ALA A 12 -13.37 25.67 62.46
CA ALA A 12 -14.44 24.76 62.87
C ALA A 12 -14.22 23.37 62.25
N PHE A 13 -13.85 22.43 63.12
CA PHE A 13 -13.87 20.98 62.87
C PHE A 13 -15.22 20.44 63.33
N ARG A 14 -15.91 19.62 62.52
CA ARG A 14 -16.92 18.68 63.02
C ARG A 14 -16.77 17.33 62.31
N PHE A 15 -16.45 16.33 63.13
CA PHE A 15 -16.48 14.91 62.82
C PHE A 15 -17.93 14.41 62.74
N SER A 16 -18.25 13.51 61.80
CA SER A 16 -19.05 12.31 62.09
C SER A 16 -19.02 11.29 60.95
N ARG A 17 -18.74 10.04 61.35
CA ARG A 17 -18.62 8.80 60.56
C ARG A 17 -19.84 8.52 59.69
N LYS A 18 -19.63 7.83 58.55
CA LYS A 18 -20.40 6.62 58.19
C LYS A 18 -19.78 5.81 57.03
N LEU A 19 -19.67 4.51 57.31
CA LEU A 19 -19.72 3.33 56.45
C LEU A 19 -18.86 3.26 55.17
N VAL A 20 -17.87 2.37 55.25
CA VAL A 20 -17.23 1.69 54.12
C VAL A 20 -18.24 0.72 53.50
N LEU A 21 -18.55 0.92 52.22
CA LEU A 21 -19.00 -0.15 51.32
C LEU A 21 -18.04 -0.17 50.14
N SER A 22 -17.10 -1.12 50.16
CA SER A 22 -16.26 -1.43 49.01
C SER A 22 -17.11 -2.11 47.96
N SER A 23 -17.46 -1.36 46.90
CA SER A 23 -17.95 -1.95 45.65
C SER A 23 -16.75 -2.09 44.72
N ALA A 24 -16.21 -3.31 44.62
CA ALA A 24 -15.24 -3.64 43.60
C ALA A 24 -15.97 -3.65 42.24
N ALA A 25 -15.96 -2.51 41.55
CA ALA A 25 -16.36 -2.45 40.16
C ALA A 25 -15.25 -3.13 39.34
N VAL A 26 -15.44 -4.42 39.02
CA VAL A 26 -14.68 -5.08 37.96
C VAL A 26 -15.11 -4.41 36.66
N GLY A 27 -14.36 -3.41 36.23
CA GLY A 27 -14.48 -2.84 34.89
C GLY A 27 -14.05 -3.88 33.88
N VAL A 28 -15.01 -4.64 33.35
CA VAL A 28 -14.81 -5.43 32.15
C VAL A 28 -14.62 -4.43 31.02
N ALA A 29 -13.37 -4.19 30.64
CA ALA A 29 -13.06 -3.53 29.37
C ALA A 29 -13.54 -4.46 28.25
N ILE A 30 -14.75 -4.22 27.75
CA ILE A 30 -15.21 -4.81 26.50
C ILE A 30 -14.35 -4.16 25.42
N VAL A 31 -13.25 -4.82 25.07
CA VAL A 31 -12.55 -4.54 23.83
C VAL A 31 -13.48 -5.01 22.74
N SER A 32 -14.28 -4.10 22.19
CA SER A 32 -15.05 -4.34 20.98
C SER A 32 -14.04 -4.64 19.87
N GLN A 33 -13.71 -5.91 19.68
CA GLN A 33 -13.09 -6.36 18.45
C GLN A 33 -14.13 -6.14 17.37
N VAL A 34 -14.02 -5.02 16.66
CA VAL A 34 -14.68 -4.89 15.36
C VAL A 34 -14.01 -5.95 14.49
N ALA A 35 -14.59 -7.14 14.46
CA ALA A 35 -14.22 -8.14 13.48
C ALA A 35 -14.50 -7.51 12.11
N TYR A 36 -13.44 -7.17 11.39
CA TYR A 36 -13.59 -6.78 9.99
C TYR A 36 -14.28 -7.96 9.29
N ALA A 37 -15.49 -7.72 8.78
CA ALA A 37 -16.18 -8.71 7.98
C ALA A 37 -15.26 -9.08 6.81
N LYS A 38 -15.05 -10.38 6.59
CA LYS A 38 -14.28 -10.87 5.44
C LYS A 38 -14.90 -10.29 4.18
N ASP A 39 -14.10 -9.61 3.37
CA ASP A 39 -14.56 -9.10 2.08
C ASP A 39 -14.81 -10.30 1.15
N PRO A 40 -16.04 -10.51 0.66
CA PRO A 40 -16.38 -11.69 -0.13
C PRO A 40 -15.69 -11.72 -1.50
N ASP A 41 -15.10 -10.61 -1.95
CA ASP A 41 -14.42 -10.55 -3.24
C ASP A 41 -13.00 -11.12 -3.20
N PHE A 42 -12.48 -11.41 -2.00
CA PHE A 42 -11.09 -11.83 -1.82
C PHE A 42 -10.95 -13.18 -1.09
N ASP A 43 -10.03 -14.00 -1.60
CA ASP A 43 -9.43 -15.11 -0.86
C ASP A 43 -8.07 -14.65 -0.31
N GLU A 44 -7.97 -14.61 1.03
CA GLU A 44 -6.88 -13.98 1.76
C GLU A 44 -6.23 -14.96 2.73
N SER A 45 -4.90 -14.91 2.83
CA SER A 45 -4.14 -15.75 3.74
C SER A 45 -2.94 -14.99 4.31
N HIS A 46 -2.78 -15.05 5.63
CA HIS A 46 -1.58 -14.60 6.34
C HIS A 46 -0.72 -15.80 6.76
N GLY A 47 0.59 -15.62 6.80
CA GLY A 47 1.48 -16.68 7.25
C GLY A 47 2.93 -16.36 6.98
N PHE A 48 3.73 -17.41 6.80
CA PHE A 48 5.14 -17.27 6.47
C PHE A 48 5.46 -17.94 5.15
N LEU A 49 6.17 -17.22 4.27
CA LEU A 49 6.82 -17.81 3.12
C LEU A 49 8.16 -18.39 3.57
N ARG A 50 8.33 -19.70 3.40
CA ARG A 50 9.57 -20.40 3.75
C ARG A 50 10.49 -20.40 2.54
N VAL A 51 11.58 -19.65 2.61
CA VAL A 51 12.52 -19.46 1.50
C VAL A 51 13.90 -20.01 1.86
N ALA A 52 14.69 -20.37 0.84
CA ALA A 52 16.09 -20.75 0.99
C ALA A 52 16.97 -19.72 0.29
N ILE A 53 17.91 -19.11 1.03
CA ILE A 53 18.85 -18.11 0.51
C ILE A 53 20.26 -18.54 0.92
N ASN A 54 21.14 -18.74 -0.07
CA ASN A 54 22.52 -19.17 0.14
C ASN A 54 22.64 -20.41 1.07
N GLY A 55 21.77 -21.40 0.85
CA GLY A 55 21.74 -22.66 1.62
C GLY A 55 21.14 -22.56 3.03
N LYS A 56 20.62 -21.39 3.43
CA LYS A 56 19.96 -21.18 4.72
C LYS A 56 18.47 -20.96 4.54
N ASN A 57 17.67 -21.54 5.44
CA ASN A 57 16.23 -21.39 5.45
C ASN A 57 15.81 -20.18 6.29
N TYR A 58 14.88 -19.39 5.77
CA TYR A 58 14.27 -18.24 6.44
C TYR A 58 12.75 -18.30 6.30
N ARG A 59 12.05 -17.74 7.29
CA ARG A 59 10.63 -17.40 7.19
C ARG A 59 10.49 -15.91 6.95
N LEU A 60 9.76 -15.54 5.92
CA LEU A 60 9.38 -14.17 5.65
C LEU A 60 7.90 -14.00 5.96
N ASP A 61 7.54 -13.01 6.79
CA ASP A 61 6.15 -12.69 7.08
C ASP A 61 5.44 -12.32 5.76
N SER A 62 4.28 -12.90 5.55
CA SER A 62 3.64 -12.88 4.24
C SER A 62 2.12 -12.80 4.34
N TYR A 63 1.56 -12.11 3.35
CA TYR A 63 0.13 -12.03 3.11
C TYR A 63 -0.11 -12.25 1.62
N SER A 64 -1.07 -13.10 1.28
CA SER A 64 -1.48 -13.32 -0.11
C SER A 64 -2.96 -13.07 -0.28
N VAL A 65 -3.32 -12.44 -1.39
CA VAL A 65 -4.70 -12.16 -1.77
C VAL A 65 -4.93 -12.33 -3.26
N LYS A 66 -6.08 -12.89 -3.62
CA LYS A 66 -6.57 -13.03 -4.99
C LYS A 66 -8.08 -12.86 -5.05
N PRO A 67 -8.67 -12.61 -6.23
CA PRO A 67 -10.12 -12.69 -6.41
C PRO A 67 -10.66 -14.04 -5.93
N ALA A 68 -11.73 -14.01 -5.12
CA ALA A 68 -12.34 -15.22 -4.58
C ALA A 68 -12.92 -16.15 -5.66
N ASP A 69 -13.29 -15.58 -6.81
CA ASP A 69 -13.87 -16.29 -7.95
C ASP A 69 -12.85 -16.73 -9.00
N ALA A 70 -11.55 -16.43 -8.80
CA ALA A 70 -10.48 -16.71 -9.77
C ALA A 70 -10.52 -18.15 -10.29
N LYS A 71 -10.49 -18.29 -11.63
CA LYS A 71 -10.49 -19.58 -12.32
C LYS A 71 -9.11 -19.82 -12.93
N GLY A 72 -8.27 -20.56 -12.20
CA GLY A 72 -6.93 -20.96 -12.67
C GLY A 72 -5.79 -20.05 -12.19
N PRO A 73 -4.58 -20.26 -12.73
CA PRO A 73 -3.38 -19.53 -12.30
C PRO A 73 -3.46 -18.04 -12.64
N LEU A 74 -3.04 -17.19 -11.70
CA LEU A 74 -3.01 -15.74 -11.85
C LEU A 74 -1.57 -15.24 -11.98
N PRO A 75 -1.33 -14.13 -12.72
CA PRO A 75 -0.03 -13.48 -12.67
C PRO A 75 0.28 -12.99 -11.25
N LEU A 76 1.57 -12.88 -10.92
CA LEU A 76 2.04 -12.60 -9.56
C LEU A 76 2.40 -11.12 -9.40
N ALA A 77 1.84 -10.45 -8.40
CA ALA A 77 2.29 -9.15 -7.94
C ALA A 77 2.99 -9.30 -6.58
N LEU A 78 4.32 -9.15 -6.54
CA LEU A 78 5.11 -9.24 -5.32
C LEU A 78 5.35 -7.84 -4.75
N ILE A 79 4.88 -7.60 -3.52
CA ILE A 79 4.96 -6.31 -2.83
C ILE A 79 5.88 -6.42 -1.62
N THR A 80 6.73 -5.43 -1.39
CA THR A 80 7.70 -5.47 -0.27
C THR A 80 7.81 -4.15 0.51
N ASN A 81 8.24 -4.27 1.77
CA ASN A 81 8.43 -3.14 2.68
C ASN A 81 9.67 -2.29 2.37
N GLY A 82 9.53 -0.99 2.67
CA GLY A 82 10.65 -0.04 2.81
C GLY A 82 11.44 -0.24 4.11
N THR A 83 12.22 0.76 4.48
CA THR A 83 12.95 0.78 5.76
C THR A 83 12.34 1.85 6.67
N ALA A 84 11.88 1.44 7.85
CA ALA A 84 11.35 2.39 8.82
C ALA A 84 12.48 3.17 9.53
N GLY A 85 12.16 4.37 10.04
CA GLY A 85 13.15 5.30 10.58
C GLY A 85 13.74 4.91 11.93
N THR A 86 13.05 4.04 12.69
CA THR A 86 13.50 3.62 14.02
C THR A 86 13.53 2.09 14.19
N ALA A 87 14.37 1.62 15.10
CA ALA A 87 14.46 0.19 15.42
C ALA A 87 13.13 -0.38 15.98
N ALA A 88 12.32 0.45 16.64
CA ALA A 88 11.00 0.03 17.12
C ALA A 88 10.03 -0.18 15.94
N GLU A 89 10.01 0.73 14.98
CA GLU A 89 9.17 0.59 13.78
C GLU A 89 9.64 -0.55 12.88
N ILE A 90 10.95 -0.76 12.75
CA ILE A 90 11.52 -1.92 12.03
C ILE A 90 11.00 -3.23 12.65
N ARG A 91 10.99 -3.34 13.98
CA ARG A 91 10.45 -4.52 14.69
C ARG A 91 8.92 -4.64 14.60
N ALA A 92 8.22 -3.53 14.42
CA ALA A 92 6.77 -3.48 14.28
C ALA A 92 6.30 -3.64 12.83
N GLU A 93 7.22 -3.70 11.86
CA GLU A 93 6.88 -3.84 10.45
C GLU A 93 6.07 -5.11 10.20
N ASN A 94 5.03 -5.02 9.36
CA ASN A 94 4.13 -6.13 9.11
C ASN A 94 3.36 -5.94 7.80
N THR A 95 2.69 -6.99 7.36
CA THR A 95 1.98 -7.02 6.08
C THR A 95 0.78 -6.09 6.02
N ALA A 96 0.15 -5.74 7.15
CA ALA A 96 -1.11 -4.99 7.18
C ALA A 96 -1.03 -3.63 6.48
N LYS A 97 0.13 -2.97 6.50
CA LYS A 97 0.35 -1.69 5.81
C LYS A 97 0.22 -1.80 4.28
N PHE A 98 0.44 -2.98 3.73
CA PHE A 98 0.47 -3.23 2.29
C PHE A 98 -0.76 -4.01 1.81
N GLU A 99 -1.57 -4.57 2.71
CA GLU A 99 -2.77 -5.32 2.34
C GLU A 99 -3.73 -4.52 1.45
N PRO A 100 -4.03 -3.22 1.69
CA PRO A 100 -4.87 -2.44 0.78
C PRO A 100 -4.32 -2.42 -0.65
N ARG A 101 -3.00 -2.23 -0.80
CA ARG A 101 -2.32 -2.22 -2.10
C ARG A 101 -2.32 -3.59 -2.76
N ALA A 102 -2.17 -4.66 -1.98
CA ALA A 102 -2.29 -6.01 -2.50
C ALA A 102 -3.72 -6.31 -2.98
N ARG A 103 -4.75 -5.84 -2.28
CA ARG A 103 -6.15 -5.94 -2.73
C ARG A 103 -6.39 -5.12 -4.00
N ASP A 104 -5.75 -3.95 -4.16
CA ASP A 104 -5.83 -3.16 -5.41
C ASP A 104 -5.30 -3.92 -6.63
N LEU A 105 -4.29 -4.75 -6.45
CA LEU A 105 -3.78 -5.64 -7.50
C LEU A 105 -4.67 -6.86 -7.67
N ALA A 106 -5.18 -7.45 -6.57
CA ALA A 106 -6.08 -8.60 -6.65
C ALA A 106 -7.33 -8.29 -7.47
N ILE A 107 -8.01 -7.17 -7.20
CA ILE A 107 -9.21 -6.74 -7.95
C ILE A 107 -8.92 -6.46 -9.44
N ARG A 108 -7.64 -6.27 -9.80
CA ARG A 108 -7.13 -6.13 -11.19
C ARG A 108 -6.76 -7.47 -11.83
N GLY A 109 -7.00 -8.59 -11.16
CA GLY A 109 -6.79 -9.94 -11.68
C GLY A 109 -5.43 -10.55 -11.36
N TRP A 110 -4.80 -10.16 -10.24
CA TRP A 110 -3.50 -10.69 -9.80
C TRP A 110 -3.62 -11.59 -8.58
N LEU A 111 -2.71 -12.55 -8.43
CA LEU A 111 -2.35 -13.03 -7.10
C LEU A 111 -1.33 -12.02 -6.55
N ALA A 112 -1.74 -11.21 -5.58
CA ALA A 112 -0.84 -10.29 -4.91
C ALA A 112 -0.28 -10.94 -3.65
N VAL A 113 1.03 -10.86 -3.46
CA VAL A 113 1.74 -11.38 -2.28
C VAL A 113 2.60 -10.28 -1.70
N VAL A 114 2.33 -9.90 -0.45
CA VAL A 114 3.20 -9.06 0.36
C VAL A 114 4.21 -9.96 1.04
N VAL A 115 5.49 -9.60 0.98
CA VAL A 115 6.57 -10.24 1.73
C VAL A 115 7.33 -9.17 2.51
N ILE A 116 7.51 -9.41 3.81
CA ILE A 116 8.36 -8.58 4.66
C ILE A 116 9.78 -9.14 4.63
N ARG A 117 10.75 -8.32 4.22
CA ARG A 117 12.16 -8.71 4.03
C ARG A 117 12.81 -9.20 5.32
N ARG A 118 13.94 -9.91 5.22
CA ARG A 118 14.69 -10.39 6.38
C ARG A 118 15.07 -9.24 7.32
N GLY A 119 14.98 -9.50 8.62
CA GLY A 119 15.34 -8.53 9.66
C GLY A 119 14.28 -7.46 9.98
N TYR A 120 13.11 -7.51 9.34
CA TYR A 120 11.97 -6.65 9.64
C TYR A 120 10.83 -7.47 10.27
N GLY A 121 10.09 -6.86 11.19
CA GLY A 121 8.86 -7.45 11.70
C GLY A 121 9.06 -8.83 12.31
N ARG A 122 8.23 -9.76 11.83
CA ARG A 122 8.24 -11.18 12.24
C ARG A 122 9.11 -12.05 11.34
N SER A 123 9.74 -11.48 10.30
CA SER A 123 10.63 -12.22 9.41
C SER A 123 11.94 -12.57 10.10
N ASP A 124 12.46 -13.75 9.79
CA ASP A 124 13.76 -14.20 10.31
C ASP A 124 14.91 -13.33 9.72
N GLY A 125 16.13 -13.49 10.24
CA GLY A 125 17.32 -12.79 9.75
C GLY A 125 17.57 -11.43 10.41
N SER A 126 18.41 -10.60 9.77
CA SER A 126 18.84 -9.30 10.30
C SER A 126 19.12 -8.33 9.16
N ILE A 127 18.95 -7.03 9.43
CA ILE A 127 19.38 -5.96 8.54
C ILE A 127 20.90 -5.75 8.75
N PRO A 128 21.72 -5.65 7.70
CA PRO A 128 23.12 -5.26 7.82
C PRO A 128 23.25 -3.90 8.53
N PRO A 129 24.22 -3.73 9.44
CA PRO A 129 24.47 -2.43 10.05
C PRO A 129 25.18 -1.49 9.07
N ASP A 130 24.80 -0.21 9.08
CA ASP A 130 25.45 0.83 8.28
C ASP A 130 26.98 0.86 8.48
N GLY A 131 27.73 0.91 7.38
CA GLY A 131 29.18 0.88 7.38
C GLY A 131 29.80 2.15 6.81
N CYS A 132 29.89 3.24 7.58
CA CYS A 132 30.24 4.55 7.02
C CYS A 132 31.68 4.73 6.54
N LYS A 133 32.60 3.81 6.87
CA LYS A 133 33.95 3.79 6.27
C LYS A 133 33.94 3.32 4.82
N LYS A 134 32.97 2.49 4.45
CA LYS A 134 32.73 1.94 3.11
C LYS A 134 31.21 1.75 2.95
N PRO A 135 30.46 2.82 2.67
CA PRO A 135 29.02 2.73 2.50
C PRO A 135 28.69 1.70 1.41
N HIS A 136 27.66 0.88 1.63
CA HIS A 136 27.44 -0.35 0.86
C HIS A 136 26.00 -0.46 0.37
N VAL A 137 25.48 0.65 -0.16
CA VAL A 137 24.10 0.77 -0.68
C VAL A 137 23.74 -0.36 -1.65
N LYS A 138 24.60 -0.63 -2.64
CA LYS A 138 24.35 -1.71 -3.60
C LYS A 138 24.27 -3.08 -2.93
N GLN A 139 25.20 -3.37 -2.02
CA GLN A 139 25.23 -4.64 -1.32
C GLN A 139 23.95 -4.87 -0.49
N ASP A 140 23.46 -3.84 0.20
CA ASP A 140 22.23 -3.93 0.99
C ASP A 140 21.00 -4.17 0.11
N LEU A 141 20.92 -3.46 -1.02
CA LEU A 141 19.85 -3.65 -2.00
C LEU A 141 19.91 -5.03 -2.66
N ASP A 142 21.11 -5.56 -2.94
CA ASP A 142 21.29 -6.91 -3.46
C ASP A 142 20.86 -7.98 -2.42
N LEU A 143 21.22 -7.81 -1.15
CA LEU A 143 20.77 -8.71 -0.08
C LEU A 143 19.26 -8.69 0.11
N ALA A 144 18.64 -7.51 -0.05
CA ALA A 144 17.20 -7.36 -0.04
C ALA A 144 16.55 -7.99 -1.29
N ALA A 145 17.18 -7.90 -2.46
CA ALA A 145 16.69 -8.51 -3.69
C ALA A 145 16.79 -10.04 -3.67
N ASP A 146 17.71 -10.62 -2.88
CA ASP A 146 17.74 -12.06 -2.60
C ASP A 146 16.45 -12.53 -1.94
N ASP A 147 15.84 -11.71 -1.07
CA ASP A 147 14.58 -12.04 -0.41
C ASP A 147 13.44 -12.13 -1.43
N LEU A 148 13.37 -11.16 -2.36
CA LEU A 148 12.35 -11.15 -3.41
C LEU A 148 12.56 -12.30 -4.41
N GLN A 149 13.81 -12.55 -4.82
CA GLN A 149 14.13 -13.65 -5.71
C GLN A 149 13.72 -15.00 -5.08
N ALA A 150 14.08 -15.23 -3.82
CA ALA A 150 13.74 -16.47 -3.14
C ALA A 150 12.24 -16.59 -2.88
N ALA A 151 11.53 -15.48 -2.68
CA ALA A 151 10.07 -15.47 -2.63
C ALA A 151 9.46 -15.91 -3.97
N ILE A 152 9.93 -15.36 -5.09
CA ILE A 152 9.51 -15.77 -6.45
C ILE A 152 9.79 -17.26 -6.66
N ASP A 153 10.97 -17.75 -6.27
CA ASP A 153 11.37 -19.14 -6.47
C ASP A 153 10.48 -20.14 -5.73
N VAL A 154 9.89 -19.75 -4.61
CA VAL A 154 8.89 -20.56 -3.89
C VAL A 154 7.51 -20.41 -4.53
N LEU A 155 7.09 -19.17 -4.80
CA LEU A 155 5.74 -18.86 -5.28
C LEU A 155 5.48 -19.42 -6.69
N LYS A 156 6.48 -19.46 -7.57
CA LYS A 156 6.34 -20.00 -8.93
C LYS A 156 5.95 -21.48 -8.99
N ASN A 157 6.10 -22.22 -7.88
CA ASN A 157 5.71 -23.62 -7.79
C ASN A 157 4.26 -23.81 -7.30
N ARG A 158 3.55 -22.73 -6.97
CA ARG A 158 2.14 -22.81 -6.55
C ARG A 158 1.25 -23.06 -7.79
N PRO A 159 0.23 -23.94 -7.67
CA PRO A 159 -0.66 -24.22 -8.79
C PRO A 159 -1.58 -23.05 -9.17
N ASP A 160 -1.71 -22.04 -8.31
CA ASP A 160 -2.49 -20.83 -8.57
C ASP A 160 -1.65 -19.66 -9.10
N VAL A 161 -0.39 -19.88 -9.47
CA VAL A 161 0.54 -18.85 -9.98
C VAL A 161 0.90 -19.11 -11.45
N ASP A 162 0.68 -18.11 -12.29
CA ASP A 162 1.29 -17.99 -13.61
C ASP A 162 2.64 -17.28 -13.47
N ALA A 163 3.71 -18.07 -13.40
CA ALA A 163 5.07 -17.57 -13.22
C ALA A 163 5.65 -16.86 -14.45
N SER A 164 4.94 -16.82 -15.59
CA SER A 164 5.41 -16.11 -16.79
C SER A 164 5.18 -14.60 -16.72
N ARG A 165 4.36 -14.14 -15.76
CA ARG A 165 3.94 -12.73 -15.62
C ARG A 165 4.02 -12.31 -14.15
N ILE A 166 5.16 -11.74 -13.78
CA ILE A 166 5.48 -11.28 -12.44
C ILE A 166 5.75 -9.78 -12.47
N VAL A 167 5.18 -9.04 -11.53
CA VAL A 167 5.56 -7.65 -11.24
C VAL A 167 6.10 -7.54 -9.83
N ALA A 168 7.18 -6.78 -9.65
CA ALA A 168 7.74 -6.46 -8.34
C ALA A 168 7.43 -5.00 -8.00
N ILE A 169 6.88 -4.77 -6.81
CA ILE A 169 6.38 -3.47 -6.37
C ILE A 169 6.97 -3.14 -5.00
N GLY A 170 7.44 -1.92 -4.81
CA GLY A 170 7.92 -1.50 -3.51
C GLY A 170 8.00 0.01 -3.35
N GLY A 171 8.02 0.42 -2.08
CA GLY A 171 8.13 1.81 -1.66
C GLY A 171 9.44 2.05 -0.94
N SER A 172 10.06 3.23 -1.07
CA SER A 172 11.32 3.53 -0.35
C SER A 172 12.42 2.51 -0.67
N THR A 173 13.08 1.95 0.35
CA THR A 173 14.04 0.83 0.17
C THR A 173 13.43 -0.36 -0.57
N GLY A 174 12.13 -0.61 -0.42
CA GLY A 174 11.43 -1.66 -1.15
C GLY A 174 11.38 -1.40 -2.65
N GLY A 175 11.22 -0.13 -3.07
CA GLY A 175 11.23 0.26 -4.48
C GLY A 175 12.62 0.11 -5.09
N ALA A 176 13.66 0.56 -4.39
CA ALA A 176 15.05 0.33 -4.79
C ALA A 176 15.41 -1.16 -4.83
N THR A 177 14.85 -1.97 -3.92
CA THR A 177 15.01 -3.43 -3.92
C THR A 177 14.36 -4.07 -5.15
N ALA A 178 13.17 -3.61 -5.55
CA ALA A 178 12.51 -4.09 -6.76
C ALA A 178 13.30 -3.74 -8.03
N ILE A 179 13.95 -2.56 -8.07
CA ILE A 179 14.87 -2.17 -9.14
C ILE A 179 16.10 -3.11 -9.17
N ALA A 180 16.71 -3.38 -8.01
CA ALA A 180 17.83 -4.31 -7.90
C ALA A 180 17.45 -5.75 -8.33
N LEU A 181 16.23 -6.20 -8.04
CA LEU A 181 15.69 -7.45 -8.57
C LEU A 181 15.56 -7.41 -10.09
N GLY A 182 15.02 -6.32 -10.65
CA GLY A 182 14.89 -6.10 -12.09
C GLY A 182 16.22 -6.22 -12.84
N ALA A 183 17.30 -5.72 -12.24
CA ALA A 183 18.66 -5.81 -12.77
C ALA A 183 19.18 -7.26 -12.91
N ARG A 184 18.54 -8.24 -12.27
CA ARG A 184 18.86 -9.68 -12.37
C ARG A 184 18.13 -10.39 -13.52
N ASN A 185 17.12 -9.74 -14.11
CA ASN A 185 16.22 -10.29 -15.12
C ASN A 185 15.66 -11.69 -14.76
N PRO A 186 15.01 -11.87 -13.59
CA PRO A 186 14.41 -13.16 -13.25
C PRO A 186 13.41 -13.60 -14.33
N PRO A 187 13.39 -14.89 -14.73
CA PRO A 187 12.41 -15.38 -15.68
C PRO A 187 10.98 -15.07 -15.24
N GLY A 188 10.20 -14.48 -16.14
CA GLY A 188 8.81 -14.08 -15.88
C GLY A 188 8.63 -12.71 -15.23
N LEU A 189 9.70 -12.02 -14.81
CA LEU A 189 9.59 -10.64 -14.35
C LEU A 189 9.33 -9.70 -15.54
N VAL A 190 8.12 -9.18 -15.64
CA VAL A 190 7.64 -8.36 -16.77
C VAL A 190 7.49 -6.89 -16.42
N GLY A 191 7.67 -6.51 -15.16
CA GLY A 191 7.64 -5.12 -14.72
C GLY A 191 8.16 -4.89 -13.32
N VAL A 192 8.76 -3.72 -13.11
CA VAL A 192 9.14 -3.19 -11.80
C VAL A 192 8.37 -1.89 -11.56
N VAL A 193 7.76 -1.76 -10.39
CA VAL A 193 7.08 -0.55 -9.95
C VAL A 193 7.75 -0.04 -8.67
N SER A 194 8.37 1.12 -8.77
CA SER A 194 9.12 1.75 -7.68
C SER A 194 8.47 3.07 -7.30
N VAL A 195 8.00 3.17 -6.07
CA VAL A 195 7.41 4.40 -5.52
C VAL A 195 8.37 4.98 -4.48
N SER A 196 8.85 6.20 -4.68
CA SER A 196 9.88 6.82 -3.84
C SER A 196 11.09 5.91 -3.63
N GLY A 197 11.54 5.22 -4.68
CA GLY A 197 12.58 4.20 -4.57
C GLY A 197 13.94 4.77 -4.19
N GLY A 198 14.51 4.31 -3.08
CA GLY A 198 15.87 4.69 -2.69
C GLY A 198 16.31 4.00 -1.40
N LEU A 199 17.60 4.10 -1.08
CA LEU A 199 18.14 3.65 0.21
C LEU A 199 19.02 4.75 0.77
N ARG A 200 18.63 5.27 1.94
CA ARG A 200 19.39 6.25 2.70
C ARG A 200 20.12 5.55 3.84
N LEU A 201 21.44 5.71 3.88
CA LEU A 201 22.28 5.28 5.00
C LEU A 201 22.57 6.46 5.92
N ASN A 202 22.85 6.20 7.19
CA ASN A 202 23.32 7.24 8.12
C ASN A 202 24.83 7.51 7.96
N CYS A 203 25.28 7.65 6.71
CA CYS A 203 26.68 7.80 6.33
C CYS A 203 26.85 8.94 5.33
N ALA A 204 27.97 9.67 5.39
CA ALA A 204 28.31 10.63 4.33
C ALA A 204 28.51 9.91 2.98
N GLY A 205 28.17 10.58 1.88
CA GLY A 205 28.33 10.04 0.53
C GLY A 205 27.34 8.93 0.13
N TRP A 206 26.28 8.71 0.92
CA TRP A 206 25.27 7.68 0.60
C TRP A 206 24.55 7.95 -0.73
N GLU A 207 24.35 9.22 -1.10
CA GLU A 207 23.72 9.60 -2.37
C GLU A 207 24.57 9.19 -3.58
N ASP A 208 25.89 9.40 -3.52
CA ASP A 208 26.81 8.99 -4.58
C ASP A 208 26.83 7.47 -4.76
N GLU A 209 26.83 6.71 -3.67
CA GLU A 209 26.75 5.25 -3.72
C GLU A 209 25.39 4.76 -4.23
N LEU A 210 24.29 5.48 -3.93
CA LEU A 210 22.97 5.19 -4.47
C LEU A 210 22.91 5.47 -5.99
N LEU A 211 23.45 6.61 -6.45
CA LEU A 211 23.55 6.95 -7.87
C LEU A 211 24.39 5.93 -8.63
N LYS A 212 25.51 5.50 -8.05
CA LYS A 212 26.35 4.44 -8.60
C LYS A 212 25.59 3.12 -8.71
N ALA A 213 24.88 2.71 -7.67
CA ALA A 213 24.06 1.50 -7.70
C ALA A 213 22.99 1.57 -8.79
N TYR A 214 22.28 2.70 -8.92
CA TYR A 214 21.26 2.89 -9.96
C TYR A 214 21.83 2.86 -11.38
N LYS A 215 23.02 3.44 -11.58
CA LYS A 215 23.74 3.31 -12.86
C LYS A 215 24.06 1.86 -13.21
N GLU A 216 24.57 1.09 -12.24
CA GLU A 216 24.89 -0.32 -12.43
C GLU A 216 23.64 -1.17 -12.70
N TYR A 217 22.55 -0.95 -11.96
CA TYR A 217 21.28 -1.63 -12.20
C TYR A 217 20.67 -1.28 -13.57
N GLY A 218 20.76 -0.03 -13.99
CA GLY A 218 20.30 0.41 -15.30
C GLY A 218 21.06 -0.23 -16.46
N ALA A 219 22.31 -0.62 -16.23
CA ALA A 219 23.16 -1.27 -17.24
C ALA A 219 22.81 -2.74 -17.47
N THR A 220 22.18 -3.41 -16.50
CA THR A 220 21.85 -4.84 -16.60
C THR A 220 20.35 -5.13 -16.58
N SER A 221 19.50 -4.20 -16.16
CA SER A 221 18.06 -4.37 -16.22
C SER A 221 17.58 -4.38 -17.68
N HIS A 222 16.74 -5.33 -18.02
CA HIS A 222 16.03 -5.41 -19.29
C HIS A 222 14.51 -5.46 -19.09
N VAL A 223 14.08 -5.35 -17.84
CA VAL A 223 12.68 -5.31 -17.45
C VAL A 223 12.16 -3.87 -17.51
N PRO A 224 10.95 -3.63 -18.03
CA PRO A 224 10.34 -2.31 -18.00
C PRO A 224 10.11 -1.80 -16.57
N ASN A 225 10.39 -0.53 -16.33
CA ASN A 225 10.27 0.10 -15.02
C ASN A 225 9.20 1.21 -15.02
N LEU A 226 8.43 1.36 -13.93
CA LEU A 226 7.56 2.48 -13.61
C LEU A 226 8.02 3.12 -12.30
N TRP A 227 8.46 4.37 -12.35
CA TRP A 227 9.00 5.09 -11.19
C TRP A 227 8.16 6.32 -10.86
N LEU A 228 7.85 6.49 -9.57
CA LEU A 228 6.92 7.50 -9.08
C LEU A 228 7.54 8.21 -7.88
N TYR A 229 7.76 9.52 -7.96
CA TYR A 229 8.30 10.34 -6.86
C TYR A 229 7.42 11.57 -6.66
N ALA A 230 7.02 11.87 -5.43
CA ALA A 230 6.23 13.06 -5.12
C ALA A 230 7.14 14.28 -4.90
N LYS A 231 6.71 15.46 -5.36
CA LYS A 231 7.47 16.72 -5.22
C LYS A 231 7.84 17.10 -3.79
N ASN A 232 7.08 16.64 -2.80
CA ASN A 232 7.31 16.88 -1.37
C ASN A 232 7.86 15.65 -0.62
N ASP A 233 8.52 14.71 -1.30
CA ASP A 233 9.23 13.60 -0.65
C ASP A 233 10.48 14.12 0.07
N SER A 234 10.52 14.00 1.41
CA SER A 234 11.63 14.50 2.22
C SER A 234 12.88 13.61 2.24
N TYR A 235 12.77 12.38 1.74
CA TYR A 235 13.86 11.40 1.70
C TYR A 235 14.54 11.37 0.33
N PHE A 236 13.74 11.36 -0.73
CA PHE A 236 14.18 11.27 -2.12
C PHE A 236 13.50 12.36 -2.94
N GLY A 237 13.81 13.60 -2.61
CA GLY A 237 13.26 14.79 -3.28
C GLY A 237 13.53 14.83 -4.78
N PRO A 238 12.86 15.74 -5.51
CA PRO A 238 12.80 15.75 -6.98
C PRO A 238 14.18 15.77 -7.64
N ASP A 239 15.12 16.60 -7.17
CA ASP A 239 16.48 16.67 -7.72
C ASP A 239 17.23 15.33 -7.63
N LEU A 240 17.14 14.64 -6.49
CA LEU A 240 17.76 13.34 -6.32
C LEU A 240 17.05 12.28 -7.18
N ALA A 241 15.72 12.30 -7.24
CA ALA A 241 14.94 11.41 -8.09
C ALA A 241 15.30 11.54 -9.58
N GLU A 242 15.47 12.78 -10.07
CA GLU A 242 15.90 13.04 -11.45
C GLU A 242 17.33 12.54 -11.71
N HIS A 243 18.26 12.75 -10.77
CA HIS A 243 19.61 12.22 -10.88
C HIS A 243 19.65 10.68 -10.90
N LEU A 244 18.83 10.03 -10.06
CA LEU A 244 18.69 8.56 -10.04
C LEU A 244 18.14 8.04 -11.36
N HIS A 245 17.09 8.69 -11.89
CA HIS A 245 16.52 8.39 -13.20
C HIS A 245 17.58 8.52 -14.31
N GLY A 246 18.30 9.65 -14.35
CA GLY A 246 19.35 9.89 -15.32
C GLY A 246 20.52 8.90 -15.22
N ALA A 247 20.90 8.49 -14.00
CA ALA A 247 21.93 7.48 -13.78
C ALA A 247 21.52 6.11 -14.32
N PHE A 248 20.29 5.68 -14.03
CA PHE A 248 19.74 4.40 -14.48
C PHE A 248 19.51 4.36 -16.00
N ALA A 249 18.89 5.40 -16.57
CA ALA A 249 18.59 5.47 -18.00
C ALA A 249 19.85 5.43 -18.88
N LYS A 250 20.97 6.02 -18.41
CA LYS A 250 22.28 5.93 -19.10
C LYS A 250 22.81 4.50 -19.25
N GLY A 251 22.29 3.54 -18.48
CA GLY A 251 22.61 2.12 -18.62
C GLY A 251 21.85 1.41 -19.76
N GLY A 252 20.83 2.03 -20.36
CA GLY A 252 20.08 1.50 -21.51
C GLY A 252 18.73 0.87 -21.17
N SER A 253 18.32 0.85 -19.91
CA SER A 253 17.01 0.37 -19.46
C SER A 253 15.88 1.38 -19.73
N THR A 254 14.68 0.88 -20.06
CA THR A 254 13.47 1.71 -20.20
C THR A 254 12.79 1.94 -18.86
N VAL A 255 12.48 3.20 -18.57
CA VAL A 255 11.79 3.63 -17.36
C VAL A 255 10.73 4.69 -17.68
N ASP A 256 9.50 4.40 -17.27
CA ASP A 256 8.40 5.35 -17.24
C ASP A 256 8.54 6.16 -15.92
N PHE A 257 9.24 7.29 -15.96
CA PHE A 257 9.49 8.14 -14.79
C PHE A 257 8.44 9.25 -14.66
N PHE A 258 7.82 9.35 -13.49
CA PHE A 258 6.85 10.39 -13.16
C PHE A 258 7.19 11.06 -11.84
N GLU A 259 7.42 12.37 -11.92
CA GLU A 259 7.25 13.24 -10.78
C GLU A 259 5.75 13.54 -10.60
N VAL A 260 5.21 13.28 -9.41
CA VAL A 260 3.80 13.50 -9.08
C VAL A 260 3.64 14.69 -8.12
N GLU A 261 2.44 15.27 -8.12
CA GLU A 261 2.12 16.39 -7.23
C GLU A 261 2.33 16.04 -5.74
N PRO A 262 2.52 17.05 -4.87
CA PRO A 262 2.68 16.81 -3.45
C PRO A 262 1.58 15.91 -2.88
N PHE A 263 1.96 14.93 -2.06
CA PHE A 263 1.02 14.06 -1.39
C PHE A 263 0.92 14.44 0.09
N ASN A 264 -0.24 14.96 0.50
CA ASN A 264 -0.50 15.47 1.84
C ASN A 264 0.69 16.30 2.36
N ASP A 265 1.14 16.05 3.59
CA ASP A 265 2.30 16.72 4.18
C ASP A 265 3.63 16.00 3.90
N GLU A 266 3.60 14.77 3.38
CA GLU A 266 4.81 13.96 3.15
C GLU A 266 4.65 13.04 1.94
N GLY A 267 5.39 13.35 0.88
CA GLY A 267 5.41 12.61 -0.38
C GLY A 267 5.86 11.16 -0.25
N HIS A 268 6.72 10.86 0.72
CA HIS A 268 7.28 9.53 0.93
C HIS A 268 6.23 8.45 1.29
N LYS A 269 5.03 8.86 1.69
CA LYS A 269 3.91 7.96 2.02
C LYS A 269 3.08 7.51 0.81
N LEU A 270 3.44 7.96 -0.40
CA LEU A 270 2.67 7.79 -1.63
C LEU A 270 2.24 6.35 -1.90
N LEU A 271 3.11 5.35 -1.68
CA LEU A 271 2.76 3.95 -1.93
C LEU A 271 1.61 3.49 -1.02
N ILE A 272 1.65 3.87 0.25
CA ILE A 272 0.75 3.34 1.28
C ILE A 272 -0.61 4.04 1.20
N ASP A 273 -0.59 5.36 1.14
CA ASP A 273 -1.78 6.20 1.33
C ASP A 273 -2.21 6.94 0.04
N GLY A 274 -1.37 6.94 -0.99
CA GLY A 274 -1.54 7.77 -2.19
C GLY A 274 -2.16 7.09 -3.39
N GLY A 275 -2.95 6.03 -3.19
CA GLY A 275 -3.48 5.17 -4.25
C GLY A 275 -4.07 5.91 -5.46
N MET A 276 -4.85 6.96 -5.24
CA MET A 276 -5.43 7.76 -6.33
C MET A 276 -4.39 8.45 -7.23
N GLN A 277 -3.23 8.83 -6.69
CA GLN A 277 -2.19 9.51 -7.46
C GLN A 277 -1.36 8.56 -8.33
N TRP A 278 -1.30 7.26 -7.97
CA TRP A 278 -0.40 6.31 -8.63
C TRP A 278 -1.08 5.13 -9.31
N LEU A 279 -2.28 4.70 -8.89
CA LEU A 279 -2.95 3.54 -9.48
C LEU A 279 -3.26 3.71 -10.97
N GLY A 280 -3.66 4.91 -11.42
CA GLY A 280 -3.89 5.17 -12.84
C GLY A 280 -2.62 4.99 -13.70
N LYS A 281 -1.46 5.37 -13.15
CA LYS A 281 -0.16 5.19 -13.81
C LYS A 281 0.25 3.72 -13.83
N LEU A 282 -0.03 2.97 -12.76
CA LEU A 282 0.10 1.51 -12.75
C LEU A 282 -0.80 0.90 -13.83
N ASP A 283 -2.07 1.31 -13.92
CA ASP A 283 -3.03 0.76 -14.87
C ASP A 283 -2.58 0.97 -16.31
N ASP A 284 -2.09 2.17 -16.64
CA ASP A 284 -1.51 2.44 -17.96
C ASP A 284 -0.25 1.62 -18.23
N PHE A 285 0.61 1.46 -17.23
CA PHE A 285 1.82 0.64 -17.32
C PHE A 285 1.48 -0.83 -17.60
N LEU A 286 0.50 -1.39 -16.89
CA LEU A 286 0.03 -2.76 -17.08
C LEU A 286 -0.65 -2.93 -18.44
N ARG A 287 -1.55 -2.01 -18.80
CA ARG A 287 -2.33 -2.05 -20.05
C ARG A 287 -1.46 -2.00 -21.30
N LYS A 288 -0.45 -1.12 -21.33
CA LYS A 288 0.53 -1.04 -22.44
C LYS A 288 1.27 -2.35 -22.70
N ARG A 289 1.32 -3.24 -21.71
CA ARG A 289 2.04 -4.52 -21.75
C ARG A 289 1.09 -5.72 -21.87
N GLY A 290 -0.21 -5.49 -22.06
CA GLY A 290 -1.22 -6.55 -22.14
C GLY A 290 -1.39 -7.32 -20.83
N LEU A 291 -1.04 -6.70 -19.70
CA LEU A 291 -1.16 -7.30 -18.37
C LEU A 291 -2.53 -6.97 -17.74
N PRO A 292 -3.04 -7.80 -16.80
CA PRO A 292 -4.36 -7.58 -16.21
C PRO A 292 -4.49 -6.24 -15.48
N THR A 293 -5.55 -5.52 -15.80
CA THR A 293 -6.09 -4.33 -15.13
C THR A 293 -7.56 -4.18 -15.52
N TRP A 294 -8.28 -3.17 -14.99
CA TRP A 294 -9.63 -2.86 -15.41
C TRP A 294 -9.67 -2.34 -16.86
N ASN A 295 -10.81 -2.54 -17.54
CA ASN A 295 -10.98 -2.25 -18.96
C ASN A 295 -12.00 -1.12 -19.19
N TYR A 296 -11.78 -0.27 -20.20
CA TYR A 296 -12.75 0.78 -20.59
C TYR A 296 -14.13 0.24 -20.97
N SER A 297 -14.23 -1.01 -21.43
CA SER A 297 -15.53 -1.66 -21.62
C SER A 297 -16.32 -1.81 -20.32
N ASN A 298 -15.67 -1.93 -19.14
CA ASN A 298 -16.37 -1.91 -17.86
C ASN A 298 -16.99 -0.53 -17.58
N VAL A 299 -16.29 0.56 -17.97
CA VAL A 299 -16.81 1.93 -17.89
C VAL A 299 -18.04 2.06 -18.78
N SER A 300 -17.94 1.71 -20.07
CA SER A 300 -19.06 1.80 -21.01
C SER A 300 -20.25 0.92 -20.58
N GLN A 301 -20.00 -0.28 -20.06
CA GLN A 301 -21.05 -1.17 -19.55
C GLN A 301 -21.76 -0.56 -18.34
N LEU A 302 -21.01 -0.01 -17.38
CA LEU A 302 -21.60 0.63 -16.20
C LEU A 302 -22.41 1.87 -16.60
N MET A 303 -21.87 2.73 -17.45
CA MET A 303 -22.60 3.90 -17.96
C MET A 303 -23.88 3.51 -18.68
N GLY A 304 -23.82 2.52 -19.59
CA GLY A 304 -24.99 2.01 -20.31
C GLY A 304 -26.05 1.44 -19.37
N ARG A 305 -25.63 0.74 -18.32
CA ARG A 305 -26.53 0.18 -17.31
C ARG A 305 -27.20 1.22 -16.41
N LEU A 306 -26.51 2.33 -16.16
CA LEU A 306 -27.01 3.46 -15.37
C LEU A 306 -27.72 4.51 -16.23
N GLY A 307 -27.72 4.38 -17.56
CA GLY A 307 -28.27 5.39 -18.47
C GLY A 307 -27.50 6.72 -18.47
N LEU A 308 -26.20 6.69 -18.13
CA LEU A 308 -25.35 7.87 -18.09
C LEU A 308 -24.80 8.19 -19.49
N ALA A 309 -24.90 9.45 -19.90
CA ALA A 309 -24.36 9.96 -21.17
C ALA A 309 -23.15 10.91 -21.00
N GLN A 310 -22.79 11.22 -19.75
CA GLN A 310 -21.66 12.08 -19.38
C GLN A 310 -20.85 11.42 -18.24
N ASP A 311 -19.79 12.10 -17.78
CA ASP A 311 -18.97 11.69 -16.62
C ASP A 311 -18.15 10.41 -16.80
N GLU A 312 -17.83 10.03 -18.04
CA GLU A 312 -16.99 8.86 -18.34
C GLU A 312 -15.67 8.85 -17.55
N SER A 313 -15.01 10.02 -17.42
CA SER A 313 -13.78 10.15 -16.64
C SER A 313 -14.01 9.86 -15.15
N VAL A 314 -15.15 10.27 -14.59
CA VAL A 314 -15.47 10.02 -13.17
C VAL A 314 -15.78 8.54 -12.94
N ILE A 315 -16.41 7.88 -13.91
CA ILE A 315 -16.62 6.44 -13.88
C ILE A 315 -15.29 5.68 -14.04
N ALA A 316 -14.40 6.13 -14.91
CA ALA A 316 -13.05 5.59 -15.03
C ALA A 316 -12.23 5.79 -13.73
N ASP A 317 -12.38 6.92 -13.06
CA ASP A 317 -11.75 7.19 -11.76
C ASP A 317 -12.24 6.20 -10.70
N TYR A 318 -13.53 5.82 -10.70
CA TYR A 318 -14.04 4.78 -9.81
C TYR A 318 -13.33 3.43 -10.00
N PHE A 319 -13.15 2.98 -11.24
CA PHE A 319 -12.43 1.72 -11.51
C PHE A 319 -10.95 1.82 -11.12
N THR A 320 -10.34 2.99 -11.31
CA THR A 320 -8.96 3.29 -10.90
C THR A 320 -8.81 3.33 -9.38
N ALA A 321 -9.84 3.79 -8.65
CA ALA A 321 -9.78 4.06 -7.23
C ALA A 321 -9.38 2.83 -6.38
N PRO A 322 -8.73 3.05 -5.22
CA PRO A 322 -8.37 1.98 -4.31
C PRO A 322 -9.57 1.15 -3.82
N THR A 323 -9.31 -0.08 -3.40
CA THR A 323 -10.27 -0.97 -2.74
C THR A 323 -10.07 -0.96 -1.22
N PRO A 324 -11.12 -1.15 -0.40
CA PRO A 324 -12.52 -1.32 -0.80
C PRO A 324 -13.12 -0.05 -1.39
N LYS A 325 -14.12 -0.18 -2.26
CA LYS A 325 -14.87 0.96 -2.81
C LYS A 325 -16.33 0.65 -3.05
N ALA A 326 -17.20 1.65 -2.96
CA ALA A 326 -18.63 1.51 -3.19
C ALA A 326 -19.16 2.68 -4.03
N PHE A 327 -20.08 2.40 -4.93
CA PHE A 327 -20.71 3.38 -5.81
C PHE A 327 -22.22 3.41 -5.55
N ALA A 328 -22.73 4.60 -5.21
CA ALA A 328 -24.14 4.87 -5.00
C ALA A 328 -24.72 5.66 -6.19
N PHE A 329 -25.95 5.34 -6.59
CA PHE A 329 -26.63 5.97 -7.73
C PHE A 329 -28.12 6.14 -7.45
N SER A 330 -28.70 7.24 -7.93
CA SER A 330 -30.14 7.53 -7.96
C SER A 330 -30.66 7.43 -9.40
N PRO A 331 -31.57 6.49 -9.72
CA PRO A 331 -32.13 6.39 -11.07
C PRO A 331 -33.03 7.58 -11.43
N ASN A 332 -33.71 8.23 -10.48
CA ASN A 332 -34.61 9.34 -10.78
C ASN A 332 -33.87 10.64 -11.12
N THR A 333 -32.76 10.93 -10.44
CA THR A 333 -32.00 12.18 -10.63
C THR A 333 -30.74 12.00 -11.46
N LEU A 334 -30.36 10.75 -11.74
CA LEU A 334 -29.06 10.34 -12.29
C LEU A 334 -27.86 10.78 -11.42
N ASN A 335 -28.10 11.21 -10.18
CA ASN A 335 -27.04 11.58 -9.27
C ASN A 335 -26.27 10.35 -8.79
N PHE A 336 -24.96 10.50 -8.61
CA PHE A 336 -24.13 9.43 -8.08
C PHE A 336 -23.00 9.95 -7.23
N SER A 337 -22.43 9.05 -6.42
CA SER A 337 -21.15 9.28 -5.77
C SER A 337 -20.50 7.95 -5.43
N TYR A 338 -19.18 7.95 -5.31
CA TYR A 338 -18.45 6.78 -4.83
C TYR A 338 -17.51 7.16 -3.69
N GLN A 339 -17.16 6.16 -2.89
CA GLN A 339 -16.20 6.27 -1.80
C GLN A 339 -15.26 5.07 -1.87
N TYR A 340 -14.01 5.30 -1.50
CA TYR A 340 -12.91 4.33 -1.63
C TYR A 340 -11.97 4.46 -0.44
N ASP A 341 -11.18 3.41 -0.19
CA ASP A 341 -10.10 3.39 0.82
C ASP A 341 -10.53 3.83 2.24
N GLY A 342 -11.82 3.72 2.53
CA GLY A 342 -12.37 4.05 3.84
C GLY A 342 -11.69 3.24 4.93
N LYS A 343 -11.16 3.95 5.93
CA LYS A 343 -10.46 3.40 7.11
C LYS A 343 -11.18 2.24 7.82
N TYR A 344 -12.50 2.13 7.64
CA TYR A 344 -13.36 1.13 8.28
C TYR A 344 -13.93 0.08 7.29
N GLY A 345 -13.33 -0.04 6.10
CA GLY A 345 -13.66 -1.06 5.12
C GLY A 345 -14.89 -0.74 4.24
N LEU A 346 -15.36 -1.75 3.50
CA LEU A 346 -16.40 -1.61 2.48
C LEU A 346 -17.71 -1.04 3.03
N ALA A 347 -18.12 -1.43 4.25
CA ALA A 347 -19.35 -0.94 4.86
C ALA A 347 -19.35 0.59 5.05
N ALA A 348 -18.25 1.16 5.53
CA ALA A 348 -18.14 2.61 5.69
C ALA A 348 -18.14 3.35 4.34
N ASN A 349 -17.55 2.75 3.29
CA ASN A 349 -17.65 3.31 1.94
C ASN A 349 -19.07 3.28 1.41
N ARG A 350 -19.86 2.21 1.68
CA ARG A 350 -21.28 2.17 1.33
C ARG A 350 -22.05 3.31 1.99
N ASP A 351 -21.92 3.46 3.30
CA ASP A 351 -22.62 4.48 4.07
C ASP A 351 -22.27 5.90 3.59
N ALA A 352 -20.98 6.17 3.37
CA ALA A 352 -20.51 7.47 2.90
C ALA A 352 -20.91 7.76 1.43
N ALA A 353 -20.94 6.75 0.57
CA ALA A 353 -21.42 6.89 -0.81
C ALA A 353 -22.94 7.14 -0.85
N LEU A 354 -23.73 6.41 -0.06
CA LEU A 354 -25.17 6.67 0.06
C LEU A 354 -25.45 8.08 0.60
N ALA A 355 -24.77 8.47 1.68
CA ALA A 355 -24.94 9.79 2.27
C ALA A 355 -24.54 10.92 1.31
N SER A 356 -23.54 10.69 0.45
CA SER A 356 -23.13 11.68 -0.56
C SER A 356 -24.04 11.70 -1.77
N CYS A 357 -24.54 10.55 -2.22
CA CYS A 357 -25.54 10.46 -3.29
C CYS A 357 -26.86 11.12 -2.87
N ALA A 358 -27.28 10.96 -1.61
CA ALA A 358 -28.53 11.53 -1.11
C ALA A 358 -28.50 13.07 -1.01
N LYS A 359 -27.31 13.69 -1.16
CA LYS A 359 -27.21 15.15 -1.34
C LYS A 359 -27.93 15.55 -2.64
N ALA A 360 -28.34 16.81 -2.73
CA ALA A 360 -29.15 17.32 -3.84
C ALA A 360 -30.53 16.65 -4.02
N ASN A 361 -31.17 16.24 -2.92
CA ASN A 361 -32.56 15.73 -2.86
C ASN A 361 -32.82 14.40 -3.58
N SER A 362 -31.79 13.58 -3.79
CA SER A 362 -31.95 12.23 -4.35
C SER A 362 -32.36 11.25 -3.25
N THR A 363 -33.63 10.85 -3.20
CA THR A 363 -34.20 10.04 -2.09
C THR A 363 -34.17 8.54 -2.33
N ASP A 364 -33.81 8.13 -3.55
CA ASP A 364 -33.81 6.77 -4.09
C ASP A 364 -32.39 6.24 -4.35
N CYS A 365 -31.37 6.82 -3.71
CA CYS A 365 -30.00 6.37 -3.83
C CYS A 365 -29.82 4.93 -3.32
N GLY A 366 -29.23 4.08 -4.15
CA GLY A 366 -28.85 2.71 -3.80
C GLY A 366 -27.40 2.42 -4.15
N ILE A 367 -26.79 1.46 -3.46
CA ILE A 367 -25.48 0.92 -3.85
C ILE A 367 -25.67 0.07 -5.11
N VAL A 368 -24.97 0.43 -6.18
CA VAL A 368 -25.01 -0.28 -7.47
C VAL A 368 -23.75 -1.06 -7.75
N MET A 369 -22.60 -0.60 -7.24
CA MET A 369 -21.32 -1.30 -7.35
C MET A 369 -20.62 -1.38 -6.01
N GLU A 370 -19.97 -2.51 -5.78
CA GLU A 370 -19.00 -2.73 -4.72
C GLU A 370 -17.74 -3.27 -5.36
N ASN A 371 -16.60 -2.66 -5.05
CA ASN A 371 -15.33 -2.98 -5.69
C ASN A 371 -15.48 -2.87 -7.22
N ASN A 372 -15.42 -3.98 -7.94
CA ASN A 372 -15.65 -4.02 -9.39
C ASN A 372 -16.89 -4.88 -9.75
N ARG A 373 -17.72 -5.22 -8.77
CA ARG A 373 -18.90 -6.07 -8.91
C ARG A 373 -20.18 -5.25 -8.84
N TRP A 374 -21.10 -5.54 -9.75
CA TRP A 374 -22.46 -5.03 -9.68
C TRP A 374 -23.26 -5.70 -8.56
N VAL A 375 -23.89 -4.89 -7.70
CA VAL A 375 -24.75 -5.34 -6.60
C VAL A 375 -26.14 -4.70 -6.61
N GLY A 376 -26.39 -3.75 -7.51
CA GLY A 376 -27.67 -3.07 -7.62
C GLY A 376 -28.82 -3.99 -8.02
N ALA A 377 -30.04 -3.67 -7.57
CA ALA A 377 -31.24 -4.36 -8.03
C ALA A 377 -31.59 -3.94 -9.48
N GLY A 378 -31.59 -4.92 -10.38
CA GLY A 378 -32.30 -4.92 -11.66
C GLY A 378 -32.37 -3.62 -12.49
N THR A 379 -31.33 -3.34 -13.27
CA THR A 379 -31.48 -2.90 -14.67
C THR A 379 -30.66 -3.86 -15.54
N GLN A 380 -31.27 -5.01 -15.88
CA GLN A 380 -30.85 -5.82 -17.03
C GLN A 380 -31.70 -5.41 -18.22
#